data_AF-A0A926J6N7-F1
#
_entry.id   AF-A0A926J6N7-F1
#
_cell.length_a   1.000
_cell.length_b   1.000
_cell.length_c   1.000
_cell.angle_alpha   90.00
_cell.angle_beta   90.00
_cell.angle_gamma   90.00
#
_symmetry.space_group_name_H-M   'P 1'
#
loop_
_entity.id
_entity.type
_entity.pdbx_description
1 polymer ?
#
loop_
_entity_poly.entity_id
_entity_poly.type
_entity_poly.pdbx_seq_one_letter_code
_entity_poly.pdbx_strand_id
1 'polypeptide(L)'
;MVHVAIGKTRISRAKRAFSTRRVPRKAYQTLISGDVCPQPGDLVLARIDEIGKHTKLELTDGRRAHLFPGDEIIVCFGNRYAPDQYEAQIGNDLGPCDLVAAGGIASLELSRHQRMKPPTRITPLGILGNADGARLNVMQFAVPAPCFAPTIPAVLSLGTSMNAGKTLTATSLVRGFKRMGHKVAALKITGTGAGGDMWIVRDAGADISLDFTDAGHASTYLVGISDIEDAACRLMNYAAAQGCDVAVIEIADGLQQLETSQLIHSQRIMDFTIGTVFAAYDAMGAKYGVDLLTRAGHDVLGISGCLGRSPLGVREAETTTGLRVFSPLELQEGALMTAIRDRAAKAYATKGADQPSLKTLSQTVVPASIELGNMVALGPVRGDGQRTIVTGASLARDILDLAAHHVMQADANRICGVAYGRHDRKRSDWRNGIRLQNWVTDFGTIELQIPRLKKTDYTPAFLQRATPPVAAIKGVIDARPTELQTTVTALLSSLTTHRHRYDDIGDLLVSVSDIMANAGLLNLQGRTADSPWPMITAPEYDGLDEDEILDGAPGMMGNLDGDAEYADSDIGQAFQRRFSIAAAE
;
A
#
# COMPACT_ATOMS: atom_id res chain seq x y z
N MET A 1 -27.04 11.06 38.69
CA MET A 1 -26.40 11.76 37.55
C MET A 1 -26.37 13.26 37.84
N VAL A 2 -25.20 13.89 37.72
CA VAL A 2 -25.00 15.33 37.95
C VAL A 2 -24.63 15.98 36.63
N HIS A 3 -25.26 17.11 36.31
CA HIS A 3 -24.95 17.90 35.11
C HIS A 3 -24.35 19.23 35.53
N VAL A 4 -23.13 19.51 35.08
CA VAL A 4 -22.45 20.78 35.34
C VAL A 4 -22.13 21.46 34.01
N ALA A 5 -22.49 22.73 33.88
CA ALA A 5 -22.08 23.52 32.72
C ALA A 5 -20.55 23.59 32.65
N ILE A 6 -19.98 23.29 31.48
CA ILE A 6 -18.52 23.32 31.30
C ILE A 6 -18.10 24.67 30.69
N GLY A 7 -17.13 25.33 31.33
CA GLY A 7 -16.62 26.61 30.86
C GLY A 7 -15.87 26.48 29.54
N LYS A 8 -16.09 27.41 28.59
CA LYS A 8 -15.41 27.45 27.28
C LYS A 8 -13.88 27.41 27.40
N THR A 9 -13.32 28.07 28.40
CA THR A 9 -11.87 28.09 28.67
C THR A 9 -11.32 26.69 28.95
N ARG A 10 -12.05 25.88 29.74
CA ARG A 10 -11.63 24.51 30.07
C ARG A 10 -11.60 23.63 28.81
N ILE A 11 -12.66 23.66 28.01
CA ILE A 11 -12.73 22.97 26.72
C ILE A 11 -11.58 23.37 25.79
N SER A 12 -11.25 24.66 25.73
CA SER A 12 -10.20 25.16 24.83
C SER A 12 -8.79 24.71 25.22
N ARG A 13 -8.56 24.45 26.52
CA ARG A 13 -7.28 23.97 27.05
C ARG A 13 -7.11 22.45 26.91
N ALA A 14 -8.23 21.71 26.96
CA ALA A 14 -8.19 20.26 26.85
C ALA A 14 -7.73 19.80 25.46
N LYS A 15 -6.80 18.85 25.41
CA LYS A 15 -6.28 18.30 24.15
C LYS A 15 -7.34 17.37 23.56
N ARG A 16 -7.78 17.64 22.34
CA ARG A 16 -8.82 16.84 21.66
C ARG A 16 -8.20 15.78 20.79
N ALA A 17 -8.53 14.53 21.06
CA ALA A 17 -8.00 13.41 20.34
C ALA A 17 -8.65 13.21 18.97
N PHE A 18 -7.94 12.53 18.07
CA PHE A 18 -8.38 12.22 16.71
C PHE A 18 -9.76 11.52 16.65
N SER A 19 -10.06 10.60 17.56
CA SER A 19 -11.34 9.88 17.65
C SER A 19 -12.55 10.82 17.85
N THR A 20 -12.32 12.05 18.31
CA THR A 20 -13.36 13.05 18.60
C THR A 20 -13.58 14.05 17.44
N ARG A 21 -12.84 13.90 16.32
CA ARG A 21 -12.72 14.90 15.25
C ARG A 21 -14.05 15.32 14.62
N ARG A 22 -15.02 14.40 14.55
CA ARG A 22 -16.35 14.63 13.98
C ARG A 22 -17.26 15.49 14.87
N VAL A 23 -17.01 15.53 16.18
CA VAL A 23 -17.86 16.25 17.11
C VAL A 23 -17.40 17.71 17.23
N PRO A 24 -18.22 18.69 16.84
CA PRO A 24 -17.80 20.08 16.83
C PRO A 24 -17.69 20.61 18.27
N ARG A 25 -16.66 21.42 18.55
CA ARG A 25 -16.41 21.97 19.90
C ARG A 25 -17.60 22.69 20.52
N LYS A 26 -18.45 23.33 19.68
CA LYS A 26 -19.67 24.02 20.12
C LYS A 26 -20.73 23.09 20.73
N ALA A 27 -20.64 21.79 20.50
CA ALA A 27 -21.54 20.80 21.09
C ALA A 27 -21.22 20.57 22.58
N TYR A 28 -19.98 20.81 23.02
CA TYR A 28 -19.54 20.55 24.39
C TYR A 28 -20.08 21.63 25.31
N GLN A 29 -21.17 21.35 26.04
CA GLN A 29 -21.85 22.35 26.87
C GLN A 29 -22.01 21.92 28.33
N THR A 30 -22.17 20.63 28.58
CA THR A 30 -22.26 20.09 29.95
C THR A 30 -21.24 18.99 30.16
N LEU A 31 -20.97 18.70 31.44
CA LEU A 31 -20.24 17.53 31.91
C LEU A 31 -21.18 16.69 32.77
N ILE A 32 -21.33 15.41 32.42
CA ILE A 32 -22.22 14.45 33.05
C ILE A 32 -21.37 13.52 33.92
N SER A 33 -21.65 13.47 35.23
CA SER A 33 -20.90 12.67 36.19
C SER A 33 -21.81 11.99 37.24
N GLY A 34 -21.20 11.24 38.16
CA GLY A 34 -21.88 10.41 39.15
C GLY A 34 -22.10 8.99 38.65
N ASP A 35 -23.18 8.36 39.09
CA ASP A 35 -23.55 6.99 38.71
C ASP A 35 -24.03 6.95 37.25
N VAL A 36 -23.09 6.76 36.33
CA VAL A 36 -23.31 6.72 34.88
C VAL A 36 -22.40 5.68 34.26
N CYS A 37 -22.99 4.75 33.52
CA CYS A 37 -22.24 3.78 32.73
C CYS A 37 -21.86 4.39 31.36
N PRO A 38 -20.55 4.38 31.00
CA PRO A 38 -20.09 4.83 29.70
C PRO A 38 -20.53 3.89 28.57
N GLN A 39 -20.83 4.45 27.40
CA GLN A 39 -21.18 3.69 26.19
C GLN A 39 -20.10 3.81 25.12
N PRO A 40 -19.97 2.82 24.21
CA PRO A 40 -19.10 2.93 23.05
C PRO A 40 -19.36 4.23 22.27
N GLY A 41 -18.30 5.01 22.06
CA GLY A 41 -18.37 6.27 21.32
C GLY A 41 -18.71 7.51 22.16
N ASP A 42 -18.99 7.37 23.46
CA ASP A 42 -19.21 8.51 24.34
C ASP A 42 -17.96 9.37 24.46
N LEU A 43 -18.12 10.69 24.31
CA LEU A 43 -17.03 11.62 24.52
C LEU A 43 -16.82 11.86 26.01
N VAL A 44 -15.58 11.76 26.47
CA VAL A 44 -15.22 11.90 27.88
C VAL A 44 -14.12 12.94 28.04
N LEU A 45 -14.30 13.82 29.03
CA LEU A 45 -13.22 14.66 29.54
C LEU A 45 -12.50 13.86 30.62
N ALA A 46 -11.20 13.63 30.46
CA ALA A 46 -10.39 12.87 31.41
C ALA A 46 -9.13 13.66 31.80
N ARG A 47 -8.64 13.41 33.01
CA ARG A 47 -7.33 13.91 33.48
C ARG A 47 -6.28 12.84 33.28
N ILE A 48 -5.08 13.22 32.86
CA ILE A 48 -3.90 12.35 32.89
C ILE A 48 -3.41 12.21 34.33
N ASP A 49 -3.35 10.98 34.85
CA ASP A 49 -2.80 10.72 36.19
C ASP A 49 -1.33 10.31 36.11
N GLU A 50 -0.99 9.40 35.19
CA GLU A 50 0.36 8.85 35.06
C GLU A 50 0.69 8.56 33.60
N ILE A 51 1.89 8.95 33.15
CA ILE A 51 2.34 8.71 31.76
C ILE A 51 2.89 7.30 31.61
N GLY A 52 2.29 6.53 30.69
CA GLY A 52 2.74 5.20 30.29
C GLY A 52 3.22 5.20 28.83
N LYS A 53 2.84 4.18 28.06
CA LYS A 53 3.21 4.03 26.64
C LYS A 53 2.79 5.23 25.79
N HIS A 54 1.58 5.73 25.99
CA HIS A 54 1.02 6.83 25.20
C HIS A 54 1.50 8.17 25.78
N THR A 55 2.73 8.56 25.44
CA THR A 55 3.33 9.85 25.86
C THR A 55 2.84 11.03 25.04
N LYS A 56 2.16 10.76 23.92
CA LYS A 56 1.58 11.74 23.01
C LYS A 56 0.15 11.36 22.67
N LEU A 57 -0.71 12.36 22.52
CA LEU A 57 -2.06 12.24 21.98
C LEU A 57 -2.08 12.75 20.55
N GLU A 58 -2.62 11.97 19.62
CA GLU A 58 -2.87 12.42 18.27
C GLU A 58 -4.10 13.33 18.25
N LEU A 59 -3.92 14.58 17.82
CA LEU A 59 -4.98 15.55 17.75
C LEU A 59 -5.82 15.41 16.47
N THR A 60 -6.94 16.11 16.42
CA THR A 60 -7.87 16.10 15.28
C THR A 60 -7.26 16.57 13.94
N ASP A 61 -6.11 17.23 13.98
CA ASP A 61 -5.34 17.70 12.82
C ASP A 61 -4.15 16.79 12.46
N GLY A 62 -3.98 15.67 13.16
CA GLY A 62 -2.87 14.73 12.99
C GLY A 62 -1.60 15.09 13.79
N ARG A 63 -1.54 16.28 14.40
CA ARG A 63 -0.40 16.65 15.24
C ARG A 63 -0.36 15.78 16.50
N ARG A 64 0.82 15.24 16.84
CA ARG A 64 1.02 14.46 18.08
C ARG A 64 1.46 15.38 19.22
N ALA A 65 0.54 15.70 20.13
CA ALA A 65 0.81 16.57 21.27
C ALA A 65 1.34 15.77 22.47
N HIS A 66 2.43 16.25 23.09
CA HIS A 66 2.95 15.68 24.33
C HIS A 66 1.92 15.75 25.47
N LEU A 67 1.89 14.71 26.30
CA LEU A 67 1.05 14.61 27.49
C LEU A 67 1.88 14.79 28.76
N PHE A 68 1.29 15.44 29.76
CA PHE A 68 1.86 15.63 31.10
C PHE A 68 0.80 15.26 32.16
N PRO A 69 1.22 14.74 33.33
CA PRO A 69 0.31 14.54 34.45
C PRO A 69 -0.45 15.83 34.81
N GLY A 70 -1.74 15.71 35.09
CA GLY A 70 -2.64 16.82 35.33
C GLY A 70 -3.26 17.46 34.08
N ASP A 71 -2.78 17.14 32.88
CA ASP A 71 -3.43 17.58 31.64
C ASP A 71 -4.86 17.05 31.55
N GLU A 72 -5.76 17.86 30.98
CA GLU A 72 -7.09 17.41 30.57
C GLU A 72 -7.09 17.06 29.08
N ILE A 73 -7.70 15.92 28.75
CA ILE A 73 -7.87 15.42 27.40
C ILE A 73 -9.34 15.13 27.11
N ILE A 74 -9.73 15.26 25.85
CA ILE A 74 -11.05 14.83 25.37
C ILE A 74 -10.82 13.65 24.43
N VAL A 75 -11.35 12.50 24.82
CA VAL A 75 -11.21 11.20 24.15
C VAL A 75 -12.58 10.53 24.04
N CYS A 76 -12.65 9.37 23.41
CA CYS A 76 -13.87 8.56 23.36
C CYS A 76 -13.73 7.30 24.21
N PHE A 77 -14.82 6.85 24.84
CA PHE A 77 -14.89 5.47 25.33
C PHE A 77 -14.97 4.50 24.16
N GLY A 78 -14.20 3.42 24.20
CA GLY A 78 -14.16 2.42 23.13
C GLY A 78 -13.42 1.15 23.54
N ASN A 79 -13.89 0.01 23.04
CA ASN A 79 -13.17 -1.26 23.16
C ASN A 79 -11.99 -1.28 22.19
N ARG A 80 -10.91 -1.97 22.53
CA ARG A 80 -9.74 -2.10 21.67
C ARG A 80 -9.32 -3.56 21.55
N TYR A 81 -9.09 -3.99 20.31
CA TYR A 81 -8.41 -5.22 19.98
C TYR A 81 -7.16 -4.87 19.17
N ALA A 82 -5.99 -5.16 19.70
CA ALA A 82 -4.72 -4.96 19.01
C ALA A 82 -3.69 -5.96 19.54
N PRO A 83 -3.49 -7.12 18.87
CA PRO A 83 -2.67 -8.22 19.38
C PRO A 83 -1.24 -7.81 19.75
N ASP A 84 -0.62 -6.93 18.97
CA ASP A 84 0.74 -6.45 19.25
C ASP A 84 0.79 -5.27 20.23
N GLN A 85 -0.37 -4.89 20.81
CA GLN A 85 -0.52 -3.77 21.75
C GLN A 85 -1.34 -4.15 22.99
N TYR A 86 -2.64 -3.80 22.99
CA TYR A 86 -3.53 -3.96 24.13
C TYR A 86 -4.87 -4.54 23.67
N GLU A 87 -5.43 -5.38 24.50
CA GLU A 87 -6.85 -5.68 24.54
C GLU A 87 -7.48 -4.86 25.67
N ALA A 88 -8.60 -4.20 25.39
CA ALA A 88 -9.27 -3.37 26.38
C ALA A 88 -10.77 -3.30 26.15
N GLN A 89 -11.53 -3.16 27.24
CA GLN A 89 -12.98 -2.98 27.19
C GLN A 89 -13.42 -1.83 28.08
N ILE A 90 -14.55 -1.22 27.73
CA ILE A 90 -15.14 -0.13 28.49
C ILE A 90 -15.57 -0.66 29.87
N GLY A 91 -15.28 0.11 30.92
CA GLY A 91 -15.70 -0.20 32.29
C GLY A 91 -17.19 0.06 32.52
N ASN A 92 -17.70 -0.33 33.69
CA ASN A 92 -19.11 -0.18 34.04
C ASN A 92 -19.46 1.20 34.64
N ASP A 93 -18.46 2.04 34.90
CA ASP A 93 -18.58 3.35 35.53
C ASP A 93 -17.52 4.32 34.99
N LEU A 94 -17.45 5.51 35.59
CA LEU A 94 -16.47 6.55 35.28
C LEU A 94 -15.21 6.47 36.18
N GLY A 95 -14.89 5.28 36.70
CA GLY A 95 -13.68 5.04 37.48
C GLY A 95 -12.39 5.22 36.66
N PRO A 96 -11.22 5.26 37.33
CA PRO A 96 -9.92 5.33 36.66
C PRO A 96 -9.77 4.24 35.60
N CYS A 97 -9.20 4.60 34.45
CA CYS A 97 -9.01 3.71 33.32
C CYS A 97 -7.76 4.10 32.52
N ASP A 98 -7.62 3.54 31.32
CA ASP A 98 -6.41 3.64 30.53
C ASP A 98 -6.66 4.36 29.20
N LEU A 99 -5.70 5.20 28.81
CA LEU A 99 -5.58 5.68 27.44
C LEU A 99 -4.95 4.55 26.62
N VAL A 100 -5.81 3.71 26.05
CA VAL A 100 -5.37 2.50 25.36
C VAL A 100 -5.03 2.75 23.91
N ALA A 101 -5.27 3.92 23.30
CA ALA A 101 -4.81 4.24 21.95
C ALA A 101 -4.45 5.73 21.80
N ALA A 102 -3.40 6.04 21.03
CA ALA A 102 -2.93 7.41 20.78
C ALA A 102 -3.98 8.31 20.12
N GLY A 103 -4.90 7.74 19.33
CA GLY A 103 -6.02 8.50 18.75
C GLY A 103 -7.14 8.82 19.72
N GLY A 104 -7.00 8.44 21.00
CA GLY A 104 -7.88 8.86 22.09
C GLY A 104 -9.00 7.87 22.38
N ILE A 105 -8.63 6.70 22.90
CA ILE A 105 -9.58 5.69 23.35
C ILE A 105 -9.36 5.42 24.84
N ALA A 106 -10.42 5.60 25.62
CA ALA A 106 -10.48 5.30 27.04
C ALA A 106 -11.18 3.95 27.27
N SER A 107 -10.50 3.04 27.98
CA SER A 107 -11.04 1.73 28.41
C SER A 107 -10.12 1.12 29.46
N LEU A 108 -10.54 0.00 30.06
CA LEU A 108 -9.73 -0.78 30.99
C LEU A 108 -8.86 -1.77 30.21
N GLU A 109 -7.54 -1.74 30.44
CA GLU A 109 -6.64 -2.79 29.95
C GLU A 109 -7.08 -4.15 30.51
N LEU A 110 -7.29 -5.13 29.61
CA LEU A 110 -7.55 -6.53 29.97
C LEU A 110 -6.29 -7.37 29.78
N SER A 111 -5.61 -7.18 28.64
CA SER A 111 -4.37 -7.87 28.32
C SER A 111 -3.44 -6.96 27.52
N ARG A 112 -2.15 -7.25 27.61
CA ARG A 112 -1.09 -6.44 26.99
C ARG A 112 0.00 -7.34 26.42
N HIS A 113 0.43 -7.04 25.21
CA HIS A 113 1.57 -7.70 24.59
C HIS A 113 2.85 -7.45 25.41
N GLN A 114 3.68 -8.48 25.64
CA GLN A 114 4.83 -8.43 26.55
C GLN A 114 5.81 -7.27 26.28
N ARG A 115 6.08 -6.97 25.00
CA ARG A 115 6.93 -5.84 24.58
C ARG A 115 6.39 -4.44 24.92
N MET A 116 5.14 -4.34 25.35
CA MET A 116 4.47 -3.05 25.54
C MET A 116 4.57 -2.60 26.99
N LYS A 117 4.90 -1.32 27.17
CA LYS A 117 4.78 -0.62 28.46
C LYS A 117 3.30 -0.54 28.87
N PRO A 118 2.98 -0.42 30.17
CA PRO A 118 1.62 -0.08 30.61
C PRO A 118 1.10 1.18 29.90
N PRO A 119 -0.21 1.26 29.60
CA PRO A 119 -0.82 2.44 29.00
C PRO A 119 -0.77 3.63 29.96
N THR A 120 -1.01 4.82 29.40
CA THR A 120 -1.12 6.05 30.20
C THR A 120 -2.41 6.00 31.01
N ARG A 121 -2.33 6.18 32.32
CA ARG A 121 -3.49 6.15 33.21
C ARG A 121 -4.23 7.48 33.19
N ILE A 122 -5.55 7.39 33.13
CA ILE A 122 -6.45 8.53 33.08
C ILE A 122 -7.62 8.36 34.04
N THR A 123 -8.10 9.46 34.61
CA THR A 123 -9.35 9.47 35.38
C THR A 123 -10.40 10.23 34.59
N PRO A 124 -11.49 9.56 34.14
CA PRO A 124 -12.68 10.22 33.63
C PRO A 124 -13.22 11.25 34.63
N LEU A 125 -13.39 12.50 34.19
CA LEU A 125 -14.01 13.57 34.98
C LEU A 125 -15.52 13.67 34.70
N GLY A 126 -15.94 13.18 33.54
CA GLY A 126 -17.35 13.09 33.13
C GLY A 126 -17.52 12.94 31.62
N ILE A 127 -18.70 12.49 31.22
CA ILE A 127 -19.11 12.40 29.81
C ILE A 127 -19.52 13.80 29.34
N LEU A 128 -19.05 14.23 28.16
CA LEU A 128 -19.46 15.50 27.57
C LEU A 128 -20.92 15.41 27.10
N GLY A 129 -21.69 16.45 27.38
CA GLY A 129 -23.09 16.57 26.98
C GLY A 129 -23.40 17.86 26.22
N ASN A 130 -24.53 17.85 25.53
CA ASN A 130 -25.09 18.99 24.81
C ASN A 130 -25.76 20.01 25.78
N ALA A 131 -26.43 21.03 25.24
CA ALA A 131 -27.12 22.06 26.04
C ALA A 131 -28.19 21.48 26.98
N ASP A 132 -28.84 20.40 26.56
CA ASP A 132 -29.95 19.74 27.28
C ASP A 132 -29.43 18.71 28.30
N GLY A 133 -28.11 18.58 28.45
CA GLY A 133 -27.50 17.58 29.32
C GLY A 133 -27.49 16.16 28.73
N ALA A 134 -27.86 15.97 27.46
CA ALA A 134 -27.78 14.68 26.78
C ALA A 134 -26.32 14.36 26.39
N ARG A 135 -25.90 13.10 26.56
CA ARG A 135 -24.53 12.67 26.23
C ARG A 135 -24.20 12.88 24.76
N LEU A 136 -22.97 13.30 24.50
CA LEU A 136 -22.40 13.38 23.16
C LEU A 136 -21.72 12.08 22.81
N ASN A 137 -22.16 11.49 21.71
CA ASN A 137 -21.63 10.23 21.20
C ASN A 137 -21.24 10.41 19.74
N VAL A 138 -20.09 9.86 19.32
CA VAL A 138 -19.60 9.97 17.93
C VAL A 138 -20.60 9.46 16.89
N MET A 139 -21.49 8.52 17.23
CA MET A 139 -22.57 8.02 16.38
C MET A 139 -23.51 9.13 15.90
N GLN A 140 -23.78 10.13 16.75
CA GLN A 140 -24.64 11.27 16.41
C GLN A 140 -24.02 12.19 15.34
N PHE A 141 -22.72 12.03 15.05
CA PHE A 141 -21.95 12.88 14.15
C PHE A 141 -21.38 12.11 12.95
N ALA A 142 -21.92 10.93 12.65
CA ALA A 142 -21.62 10.18 11.43
C ALA A 142 -21.86 11.03 10.17
N VAL A 143 -21.21 10.69 9.06
CA VAL A 143 -21.44 11.38 7.78
C VAL A 143 -22.90 11.20 7.32
N PRO A 144 -23.55 12.25 6.79
CA PRO A 144 -24.96 12.23 6.43
C PRO A 144 -25.16 11.54 5.08
N ALA A 145 -25.12 10.21 5.08
CA ALA A 145 -25.36 9.36 3.91
C ALA A 145 -26.23 8.15 4.27
N PRO A 146 -26.98 7.60 3.30
CA PRO A 146 -27.78 6.40 3.51
C PRO A 146 -26.91 5.14 3.56
N CYS A 147 -27.43 4.08 4.18
CA CYS A 147 -26.76 2.77 4.29
C CYS A 147 -27.21 1.74 3.24
N PHE A 148 -27.86 2.18 2.16
CA PHE A 148 -28.29 1.28 1.08
C PHE A 148 -27.08 0.76 0.26
N ALA A 149 -27.33 -0.19 -0.64
CA ALA A 149 -26.33 -0.76 -1.54
C ALA A 149 -25.54 0.31 -2.32
N PRO A 150 -24.19 0.39 -2.18
CA PRO A 150 -23.38 1.43 -2.79
C PRO A 150 -23.42 1.47 -4.32
N THR A 151 -23.33 2.69 -4.87
CA THR A 151 -23.32 2.98 -6.32
C THR A 151 -21.93 3.02 -6.96
N ILE A 152 -20.89 2.91 -6.14
CA ILE A 152 -19.50 2.78 -6.60
C ILE A 152 -18.95 1.41 -6.18
N PRO A 153 -18.09 0.78 -7.00
CA PRO A 153 -17.46 -0.49 -6.65
C PRO A 153 -16.28 -0.30 -5.68
N ALA A 154 -15.85 -1.39 -5.06
CA ALA A 154 -14.71 -1.42 -4.15
C ALA A 154 -13.65 -2.48 -4.52
N VAL A 155 -12.39 -2.17 -4.21
CA VAL A 155 -11.31 -3.14 -4.08
C VAL A 155 -10.94 -3.26 -2.60
N LEU A 156 -10.94 -4.47 -2.07
CA LEU A 156 -10.63 -4.73 -0.66
C LEU A 156 -9.13 -4.92 -0.45
N SER A 157 -8.63 -4.43 0.68
CA SER A 157 -7.32 -4.75 1.24
C SER A 157 -7.52 -5.47 2.57
N LEU A 158 -7.23 -6.77 2.56
CA LEU A 158 -7.32 -7.70 3.69
C LEU A 158 -5.92 -8.25 3.98
N GLY A 159 -5.71 -8.93 5.11
CA GLY A 159 -4.38 -9.44 5.42
C GLY A 159 -4.33 -10.49 6.52
N THR A 160 -3.16 -11.11 6.67
CA THR A 160 -2.94 -12.20 7.64
C THR A 160 -3.12 -11.74 9.08
N SER A 161 -2.66 -10.54 9.40
CA SER A 161 -2.60 -9.99 10.76
C SER A 161 -2.49 -8.46 10.75
N MET A 162 -2.54 -7.84 11.93
CA MET A 162 -2.06 -6.47 12.12
C MET A 162 -0.61 -6.37 11.62
N ASN A 163 -0.23 -5.25 11.00
CA ASN A 163 1.10 -5.03 10.44
C ASN A 163 1.52 -5.90 9.25
N ALA A 164 0.61 -6.69 8.65
CA ALA A 164 0.90 -7.44 7.41
C ALA A 164 1.14 -6.55 6.17
N GLY A 165 0.93 -5.24 6.28
CA GLY A 165 1.09 -4.28 5.18
C GLY A 165 -0.20 -3.88 4.47
N LYS A 166 -1.38 -4.07 5.09
CA LYS A 166 -2.69 -3.70 4.54
C LYS A 166 -2.80 -2.21 4.20
N THR A 167 -2.50 -1.31 5.16
CA THR A 167 -2.52 0.14 4.92
C THR A 167 -1.63 0.54 3.74
N LEU A 168 -0.42 -0.01 3.65
CA LEU A 168 0.49 0.27 2.55
C LEU A 168 -0.02 -0.30 1.22
N THR A 169 -0.66 -1.46 1.24
CA THR A 169 -1.32 -2.07 0.08
C THR A 169 -2.47 -1.19 -0.41
N ALA A 170 -3.38 -0.77 0.49
CA ALA A 170 -4.47 0.15 0.19
C ALA A 170 -3.95 1.49 -0.34
N THR A 171 -2.93 2.08 0.31
CA THR A 171 -2.23 3.30 -0.14
C THR A 171 -1.68 3.14 -1.56
N SER A 172 -1.10 1.98 -1.86
CA SER A 172 -0.50 1.71 -3.16
C SER A 172 -1.56 1.55 -4.25
N LEU A 173 -2.68 0.89 -3.95
CA LEU A 173 -3.84 0.81 -4.84
C LEU A 173 -4.44 2.19 -5.13
N VAL A 174 -4.56 3.05 -4.10
CA VAL A 174 -5.00 4.44 -4.28
C VAL A 174 -4.12 5.15 -5.32
N ARG A 175 -2.79 5.11 -5.17
CA ARG A 175 -1.89 5.74 -6.17
C ARG A 175 -2.08 5.14 -7.56
N GLY A 176 -2.24 3.82 -7.67
CA GLY A 176 -2.50 3.13 -8.94
C GLY A 176 -3.75 3.67 -9.63
N PHE A 177 -4.88 3.76 -8.93
CA PHE A 177 -6.11 4.34 -9.47
C PHE A 177 -5.95 5.84 -9.81
N LYS A 178 -5.26 6.61 -8.97
CA LYS A 178 -5.00 8.04 -9.23
C LYS A 178 -4.17 8.26 -10.50
N ARG A 179 -3.19 7.40 -10.78
CA ARG A 179 -2.43 7.44 -12.05
C ARG A 179 -3.32 7.20 -13.27
N MET A 180 -4.36 6.40 -13.12
CA MET A 180 -5.36 6.16 -14.18
C MET A 180 -6.41 7.27 -14.28
N GLY A 181 -6.28 8.35 -13.51
CA GLY A 181 -7.18 9.51 -13.57
C GLY A 181 -8.49 9.34 -12.81
N HIS A 182 -8.64 8.29 -12.01
CA HIS A 182 -9.86 8.07 -11.23
C HIS A 182 -9.93 8.98 -9.99
N LYS A 183 -11.15 9.28 -9.56
CA LYS A 183 -11.43 9.80 -8.22
C LYS A 183 -11.62 8.65 -7.24
N VAL A 184 -10.84 8.64 -6.17
CA VAL A 184 -10.68 7.46 -5.30
C VAL A 184 -11.09 7.79 -3.88
N ALA A 185 -11.94 6.94 -3.32
CA ALA A 185 -12.22 6.90 -1.89
C ALA A 185 -11.28 5.89 -1.22
N ALA A 186 -10.56 6.30 -0.18
CA ALA A 186 -9.81 5.40 0.68
C ALA A 186 -10.55 5.23 2.00
N LEU A 187 -11.10 4.05 2.24
CA LEU A 187 -11.97 3.76 3.38
C LEU A 187 -11.32 2.74 4.30
N LYS A 188 -11.47 2.91 5.61
CA LYS A 188 -11.13 1.89 6.61
C LYS A 188 -12.35 1.56 7.45
N ILE A 189 -12.93 0.38 7.25
CA ILE A 189 -14.26 0.06 7.83
C ILE A 189 -14.20 -0.63 9.20
N THR A 190 -13.02 -1.12 9.59
CA THR A 190 -12.76 -1.67 10.93
C THR A 190 -11.48 -1.13 11.54
N GLY A 191 -11.36 -1.22 12.86
CA GLY A 191 -10.16 -0.86 13.62
C GLY A 191 -10.46 -0.01 14.85
N THR A 192 -9.45 0.72 15.32
CA THR A 192 -9.52 1.62 16.48
C THR A 192 -9.06 3.02 16.08
N GLY A 193 -9.81 4.06 16.47
CA GLY A 193 -9.63 5.41 15.94
C GLY A 193 -8.20 5.93 16.13
N ALA A 194 -7.46 6.08 15.04
CA ALA A 194 -6.12 6.65 14.95
C ALA A 194 -5.91 7.20 13.53
N GLY A 195 -5.27 8.35 13.39
CA GLY A 195 -5.22 9.06 12.11
C GLY A 195 -4.12 8.56 11.17
N GLY A 196 -3.14 7.81 11.65
CA GLY A 196 -1.99 7.35 10.86
C GLY A 196 -2.36 6.74 9.50
N ASP A 197 -3.35 5.85 9.48
CA ASP A 197 -3.82 5.20 8.24
C ASP A 197 -4.53 6.20 7.30
N MET A 198 -5.28 7.14 7.85
CA MET A 198 -6.00 8.18 7.09
C MET A 198 -5.04 9.17 6.41
N TRP A 199 -3.96 9.57 7.10
CA TRP A 199 -3.02 10.55 6.57
C TRP A 199 -2.24 10.01 5.38
N ILE A 200 -1.74 8.78 5.46
CA ILE A 200 -0.92 8.20 4.38
C ILE A 200 -1.71 7.98 3.08
N VAL A 201 -2.97 7.55 3.15
CA VAL A 201 -3.81 7.39 1.95
C VAL A 201 -4.21 8.74 1.35
N ARG A 202 -4.33 9.79 2.17
CA ARG A 202 -4.53 11.16 1.70
C ARG A 202 -3.30 11.68 0.96
N ASP A 203 -2.10 11.43 1.48
CA ASP A 203 -0.83 11.78 0.83
C ASP A 203 -0.59 10.98 -0.47
N ALA A 204 -1.19 9.78 -0.57
CA ALA A 204 -1.24 9.01 -1.81
C ALA A 204 -2.19 9.59 -2.86
N GLY A 205 -2.99 10.60 -2.50
CA GLY A 205 -3.86 11.33 -3.43
C GLY A 205 -5.32 10.88 -3.42
N ALA A 206 -5.78 10.16 -2.39
CA ALA A 206 -7.20 9.87 -2.23
C ALA A 206 -8.01 11.19 -2.18
N ASP A 207 -9.09 11.27 -2.97
CA ASP A 207 -9.97 12.43 -3.03
C ASP A 207 -10.83 12.51 -1.77
N ILE A 208 -11.21 11.35 -1.24
CA ILE A 208 -11.92 11.18 0.02
C ILE A 208 -11.18 10.13 0.84
N SER A 209 -10.90 10.44 2.10
CA SER A 209 -10.37 9.46 3.07
C SER A 209 -11.22 9.49 4.32
N LEU A 210 -11.78 8.33 4.68
CA LEU A 210 -12.69 8.17 5.81
C LEU A 210 -12.42 6.85 6.53
N ASP A 211 -12.72 6.80 7.82
CA ASP A 211 -12.71 5.57 8.61
C ASP A 211 -14.04 5.36 9.36
N PHE A 212 -14.15 4.25 10.09
CA PHE A 212 -15.31 3.91 10.93
C PHE A 212 -15.70 5.00 11.95
N THR A 213 -14.80 5.91 12.34
CA THR A 213 -15.15 7.10 13.15
C THR A 213 -15.96 8.13 12.36
N ASP A 214 -15.75 8.26 11.05
CA ASP A 214 -16.64 9.05 10.20
C ASP A 214 -18.02 8.39 10.04
N ALA A 215 -18.11 7.07 10.24
CA ALA A 215 -19.38 6.34 10.30
C ALA A 215 -20.04 6.33 11.68
N GLY A 216 -19.40 6.88 12.71
CA GLY A 216 -19.97 6.99 14.04
C GLY A 216 -19.46 5.97 15.08
N HIS A 217 -18.32 5.32 14.83
CA HIS A 217 -17.71 4.38 15.76
C HIS A 217 -16.32 4.84 16.23
N ALA A 218 -16.06 4.88 17.54
CA ALA A 218 -14.70 5.16 18.04
C ALA A 218 -13.74 3.98 17.81
N SER A 219 -14.29 2.77 17.77
CA SER A 219 -13.63 1.50 17.48
C SER A 219 -14.70 0.50 17.02
N THR A 220 -14.30 -0.51 16.25
CA THR A 220 -15.24 -1.55 15.75
C THR A 220 -15.14 -2.88 16.50
N TYR A 221 -14.28 -2.98 17.52
CA TYR A 221 -14.22 -4.19 18.34
C TYR A 221 -15.48 -4.33 19.22
N LEU A 222 -16.11 -5.50 19.16
CA LEU A 222 -17.41 -5.85 19.75
C LEU A 222 -18.61 -5.10 19.14
N VAL A 223 -18.46 -4.57 17.93
CA VAL A 223 -19.57 -3.97 17.17
C VAL A 223 -20.24 -5.06 16.33
N GLY A 224 -21.57 -5.05 16.24
CA GLY A 224 -22.33 -6.02 15.45
C GLY A 224 -22.01 -5.90 13.95
N ILE A 225 -21.96 -7.03 13.26
CA ILE A 225 -21.63 -7.06 11.81
C ILE A 225 -22.58 -6.21 10.98
N SER A 226 -23.88 -6.24 11.28
CA SER A 226 -24.88 -5.41 10.60
C SER A 226 -24.57 -3.91 10.72
N ASP A 227 -24.05 -3.46 11.87
CA ASP A 227 -23.69 -2.06 12.08
C ASP A 227 -22.42 -1.70 11.30
N ILE A 228 -21.45 -2.61 11.22
CA ILE A 228 -20.22 -2.42 10.41
C ILE A 228 -20.57 -2.40 8.91
N GLU A 229 -21.49 -3.24 8.45
CA GLU A 229 -21.99 -3.23 7.07
C GLU A 229 -22.71 -1.91 6.74
N ASP A 230 -23.55 -1.42 7.65
CA ASP A 230 -24.23 -0.14 7.51
C ASP A 230 -23.24 1.03 7.49
N ALA A 231 -22.23 0.98 8.36
CA ALA A 231 -21.12 1.93 8.36
C ALA A 231 -20.36 1.92 7.02
N ALA A 232 -20.01 0.74 6.50
CA ALA A 232 -19.33 0.61 5.21
C ALA A 232 -20.18 1.21 4.06
N CYS A 233 -21.46 0.87 4.00
CA CYS A 233 -22.38 1.40 2.98
C CYS A 233 -22.52 2.93 3.09
N ARG A 234 -22.66 3.46 4.30
CA ARG A 234 -22.72 4.91 4.56
C ARG A 234 -21.46 5.63 4.07
N LEU A 235 -20.28 5.12 4.38
CA LEU A 235 -19.01 5.72 3.95
C LEU A 235 -18.87 5.71 2.42
N MET A 236 -19.22 4.60 1.77
CA MET A 236 -19.19 4.50 0.31
C MET A 236 -20.19 5.44 -0.36
N ASN A 237 -21.43 5.51 0.13
CA ASN A 237 -22.45 6.41 -0.41
C ASN A 237 -22.09 7.88 -0.20
N TYR A 238 -21.48 8.22 0.93
CA TYR A 238 -20.95 9.56 1.14
C TYR A 238 -19.85 9.88 0.12
N ALA A 239 -18.89 8.98 -0.09
CA ALA A 239 -17.82 9.17 -1.06
C ALA A 239 -18.32 9.25 -2.52
N ALA A 240 -19.31 8.42 -2.88
CA ALA A 240 -20.00 8.48 -4.17
C ALA A 240 -20.67 9.84 -4.39
N ALA A 241 -21.33 10.39 -3.36
CA ALA A 241 -21.93 11.72 -3.41
C ALA A 241 -20.89 12.85 -3.55
N GLN A 242 -19.63 12.61 -3.15
CA GLN A 242 -18.49 13.52 -3.41
C GLN A 242 -17.87 13.31 -4.80
N GLY A 243 -18.40 12.38 -5.60
CA GLY A 243 -17.99 12.12 -6.97
C GLY A 243 -16.80 11.17 -7.11
N CYS A 244 -16.53 10.31 -6.12
CA CYS A 244 -15.56 9.22 -6.29
C CYS A 244 -16.08 8.19 -7.30
N ASP A 245 -15.17 7.58 -8.07
CA ASP A 245 -15.47 6.53 -9.05
C ASP A 245 -15.35 5.13 -8.44
N VAL A 246 -14.45 4.97 -7.46
CA VAL A 246 -14.08 3.67 -6.88
C VAL A 246 -13.63 3.85 -5.42
N ALA A 247 -13.88 2.84 -4.60
CA ALA A 247 -13.35 2.76 -3.24
C ALA A 247 -12.21 1.74 -3.13
N VAL A 248 -11.17 2.06 -2.37
CA VAL A 248 -10.22 1.11 -1.82
C VAL A 248 -10.53 0.97 -0.34
N ILE A 249 -10.91 -0.23 0.09
CA ILE A 249 -11.40 -0.47 1.45
C ILE A 249 -10.42 -1.36 2.20
N GLU A 250 -9.83 -0.84 3.26
CA GLU A 250 -9.10 -1.63 4.24
C GLU A 250 -10.07 -2.23 5.27
N ILE A 251 -9.95 -3.54 5.49
CA ILE A 251 -10.49 -4.24 6.65
C ILE A 251 -9.30 -4.55 7.56
N ALA A 252 -9.31 -3.96 8.76
CA ALA A 252 -8.23 -4.07 9.73
C ALA A 252 -8.06 -5.49 10.28
N ASP A 253 -6.97 -5.67 11.04
CA ASP A 253 -6.64 -6.93 11.72
C ASP A 253 -6.51 -8.16 10.80
N GLY A 254 -6.38 -9.33 11.38
CA GLY A 254 -6.19 -10.59 10.64
C GLY A 254 -7.52 -11.26 10.31
N LEU A 255 -7.52 -12.14 9.32
CA LEU A 255 -8.73 -12.89 8.90
C LEU A 255 -9.39 -13.73 10.01
N GLN A 256 -8.66 -14.07 11.07
CA GLN A 256 -9.19 -14.81 12.23
C GLN A 256 -9.73 -13.91 13.34
N GLN A 257 -9.54 -12.59 13.25
CA GLN A 257 -10.18 -11.67 14.17
C GLN A 257 -11.70 -11.79 14.00
N LEU A 258 -12.44 -11.82 15.12
CA LEU A 258 -13.86 -12.24 15.15
C LEU A 258 -14.72 -11.52 14.11
N GLU A 259 -14.75 -10.19 14.13
CA GLU A 259 -15.54 -9.39 13.21
C GLU A 259 -15.05 -9.56 11.76
N THR A 260 -13.74 -9.56 11.55
CA THR A 260 -13.14 -9.76 10.22
C THR A 260 -13.50 -11.11 9.62
N SER A 261 -13.46 -12.18 10.42
CA SER A 261 -13.81 -13.54 10.02
C SER A 261 -15.28 -13.66 9.59
N GLN A 262 -16.15 -12.82 10.13
CA GLN A 262 -17.57 -12.76 9.75
C GLN A 262 -17.77 -11.86 8.52
N LEU A 263 -17.06 -10.72 8.46
CA LEU A 263 -17.15 -9.75 7.36
C LEU A 263 -16.71 -10.33 6.01
N ILE A 264 -15.72 -11.24 5.98
CA ILE A 264 -15.32 -11.91 4.72
C ILE A 264 -16.42 -12.79 4.14
N HIS A 265 -17.44 -13.15 4.93
CA HIS A 265 -18.61 -13.89 4.48
C HIS A 265 -19.83 -12.98 4.23
N SER A 266 -19.68 -11.65 4.38
CA SER A 266 -20.77 -10.70 4.17
C SER A 266 -21.11 -10.57 2.69
N GLN A 267 -22.32 -11.01 2.31
CA GLN A 267 -22.81 -10.82 0.95
C GLN A 267 -22.96 -9.32 0.61
N ARG A 268 -23.32 -8.48 1.58
CA ARG A 268 -23.45 -7.02 1.38
C ARG A 268 -22.12 -6.39 0.97
N ILE A 269 -21.00 -6.83 1.56
CA ILE A 269 -19.66 -6.37 1.19
C ILE A 269 -19.23 -6.95 -0.16
N MET A 270 -19.50 -8.23 -0.36
CA MET A 270 -19.18 -8.92 -1.61
C MET A 270 -19.92 -8.35 -2.82
N ASP A 271 -21.13 -7.84 -2.63
CA ASP A 271 -21.97 -7.33 -3.72
C ASP A 271 -21.38 -6.09 -4.42
N PHE A 272 -20.67 -5.23 -3.72
CA PHE A 272 -19.99 -4.07 -4.32
C PHE A 272 -18.49 -4.30 -4.56
N THR A 273 -17.95 -5.44 -4.16
CA THR A 273 -16.52 -5.74 -4.31
C THR A 273 -16.22 -6.29 -5.70
N ILE A 274 -15.24 -5.70 -6.40
CA ILE A 274 -14.74 -6.17 -7.70
C ILE A 274 -13.38 -6.87 -7.60
N GLY A 275 -12.76 -6.89 -6.42
CA GLY A 275 -11.60 -7.71 -6.15
C GLY A 275 -10.97 -7.47 -4.79
N THR A 276 -10.13 -8.41 -4.37
CA THR A 276 -9.43 -8.37 -3.09
C THR A 276 -7.93 -8.48 -3.30
N VAL A 277 -7.13 -7.62 -2.66
CA VAL A 277 -5.67 -7.78 -2.54
C VAL A 277 -5.34 -8.21 -1.13
N PHE A 278 -4.57 -9.30 -1.00
CA PHE A 278 -4.27 -9.90 0.28
C PHE A 278 -2.85 -9.57 0.73
N ALA A 279 -2.70 -8.83 1.83
CA ALA A 279 -1.42 -8.50 2.43
C ALA A 279 -0.98 -9.61 3.40
N ALA A 280 0.11 -10.30 3.07
CA ALA A 280 0.62 -11.43 3.83
C ALA A 280 1.96 -11.12 4.52
N TYR A 281 2.18 -11.77 5.66
CA TYR A 281 3.43 -11.69 6.42
C TYR A 281 4.48 -12.71 5.92
N ASP A 282 4.05 -13.95 5.68
CA ASP A 282 4.86 -15.09 5.25
C ASP A 282 4.11 -15.97 4.22
N ALA A 283 4.79 -16.98 3.66
CA ALA A 283 4.23 -17.83 2.60
C ALA A 283 3.09 -18.75 3.06
N MET A 284 3.15 -19.28 4.29
CA MET A 284 2.07 -20.12 4.82
C MET A 284 0.82 -19.30 5.12
N GLY A 285 0.99 -18.12 5.73
CA GLY A 285 -0.07 -17.15 5.96
C GLY A 285 -0.71 -16.69 4.64
N ALA A 286 0.11 -16.47 3.61
CA ALA A 286 -0.36 -16.21 2.26
C ALA A 286 -1.26 -17.33 1.73
N LYS A 287 -0.77 -18.59 1.77
CA LYS A 287 -1.55 -19.75 1.30
C LYS A 287 -2.86 -19.92 2.03
N TYR A 288 -2.82 -19.95 3.36
CA TYR A 288 -4.00 -20.16 4.17
C TYR A 288 -5.03 -19.02 4.00
N GLY A 289 -4.56 -17.77 3.98
CA GLY A 289 -5.43 -16.62 3.81
C GLY A 289 -6.09 -16.56 2.44
N VAL A 290 -5.34 -16.84 1.37
CA VAL A 290 -5.91 -16.95 0.02
C VAL A 290 -6.95 -18.07 -0.05
N ASP A 291 -6.68 -19.23 0.54
CA ASP A 291 -7.65 -20.35 0.55
C ASP A 291 -8.92 -19.99 1.30
N LEU A 292 -8.78 -19.28 2.44
CA LEU A 292 -9.92 -18.85 3.26
C LEU A 292 -10.79 -17.86 2.47
N LEU A 293 -10.17 -16.84 1.87
CA LEU A 293 -10.86 -15.84 1.07
C LEU A 293 -11.54 -16.45 -0.16
N THR A 294 -10.84 -17.34 -0.86
CA THR A 294 -11.40 -18.05 -2.03
C THR A 294 -12.62 -18.90 -1.62
N ARG A 295 -12.55 -19.62 -0.50
CA ARG A 295 -13.70 -20.38 0.04
C ARG A 295 -14.86 -19.48 0.49
N ALA A 296 -14.56 -18.27 0.95
CA ALA A 296 -15.55 -17.26 1.28
C ALA A 296 -16.16 -16.56 0.04
N GLY A 297 -15.67 -16.87 -1.17
CA GLY A 297 -16.17 -16.32 -2.43
C GLY A 297 -15.46 -15.06 -2.92
N HIS A 298 -14.37 -14.64 -2.28
CA HIS A 298 -13.57 -13.51 -2.75
C HIS A 298 -12.79 -13.86 -4.02
N ASP A 299 -12.88 -12.97 -5.01
CA ASP A 299 -11.96 -12.98 -6.13
C ASP A 299 -10.65 -12.29 -5.73
N VAL A 300 -9.65 -13.07 -5.29
CA VAL A 300 -8.32 -12.54 -4.94
C VAL A 300 -7.57 -12.15 -6.22
N LEU A 301 -7.09 -10.90 -6.29
CA LEU A 301 -6.36 -10.33 -7.44
C LEU A 301 -4.85 -10.63 -7.37
N GLY A 302 -4.32 -10.76 -6.16
CA GLY A 302 -2.90 -10.89 -5.92
C GLY A 302 -2.58 -10.74 -4.43
N ILE A 303 -1.31 -10.96 -4.13
CA ILE A 303 -0.77 -10.90 -2.78
C ILE A 303 0.14 -9.67 -2.67
N SER A 304 0.25 -9.06 -1.50
CA SER A 304 1.25 -8.01 -1.21
C SER A 304 1.67 -8.11 0.26
N GLY A 305 2.19 -7.03 0.84
CA GLY A 305 2.52 -6.95 2.26
C GLY A 305 3.98 -7.25 2.60
N CYS A 306 4.25 -7.54 3.87
CA CYS A 306 5.60 -7.76 4.41
C CYS A 306 6.32 -8.94 3.73
N LEU A 307 5.57 -9.93 3.24
CA LEU A 307 6.08 -11.07 2.47
C LEU A 307 6.97 -10.63 1.30
N GLY A 308 6.67 -9.50 0.63
CA GLY A 308 7.46 -8.98 -0.49
C GLY A 308 8.92 -8.62 -0.15
N ARG A 309 9.28 -8.62 1.13
CA ARG A 309 10.67 -8.45 1.60
C ARG A 309 11.49 -9.73 1.48
N SER A 310 10.87 -10.91 1.43
CA SER A 310 11.53 -12.22 1.33
C SER A 310 11.39 -12.80 -0.08
N PRO A 311 12.44 -12.77 -0.93
CA PRO A 311 12.39 -13.37 -2.26
C PRO A 311 12.09 -14.88 -2.24
N LEU A 312 12.57 -15.60 -1.22
CA LEU A 312 12.26 -17.03 -1.05
C LEU A 312 10.79 -17.24 -0.69
N GLY A 313 10.28 -16.48 0.29
CA GLY A 313 8.89 -16.55 0.70
C GLY A 313 7.92 -16.14 -0.41
N VAL A 314 8.28 -15.16 -1.24
CA VAL A 314 7.52 -14.80 -2.45
C VAL A 314 7.40 -16.02 -3.37
N ARG A 315 8.51 -16.69 -3.72
CA ARG A 315 8.46 -17.88 -4.59
C ARG A 315 7.60 -19.00 -4.02
N GLU A 316 7.72 -19.25 -2.72
CA GLU A 316 6.91 -20.27 -2.02
C GLU A 316 5.42 -19.92 -2.06
N ALA A 317 5.07 -18.67 -1.77
CA ALA A 317 3.70 -18.19 -1.81
C ALA A 317 3.11 -18.26 -3.22
N GLU A 318 3.83 -17.79 -4.24
CA GLU A 318 3.37 -17.83 -5.64
C GLU A 318 3.19 -19.27 -6.12
N THR A 319 4.13 -20.17 -5.78
CA THR A 319 4.05 -21.59 -6.14
C THR A 319 2.83 -22.27 -5.50
N THR A 320 2.57 -21.99 -4.23
CA THR A 320 1.50 -22.66 -3.48
C THR A 320 0.12 -22.05 -3.73
N THR A 321 0.02 -20.75 -3.94
CA THR A 321 -1.26 -20.04 -4.17
C THR A 321 -1.64 -19.94 -5.63
N GLY A 322 -0.68 -20.00 -6.55
CA GLY A 322 -0.88 -19.66 -7.96
C GLY A 322 -1.13 -18.17 -8.20
N LEU A 323 -0.97 -17.31 -7.19
CA LEU A 323 -1.17 -15.86 -7.27
C LEU A 323 0.16 -15.13 -7.15
N ARG A 324 0.35 -14.09 -7.97
CA ARG A 324 1.53 -13.23 -7.93
C ARG A 324 1.59 -12.39 -6.65
N VAL A 325 2.79 -12.19 -6.12
CA VAL A 325 3.07 -11.20 -5.06
C VAL A 325 3.53 -9.90 -5.69
N PHE A 326 2.82 -8.81 -5.39
CA PHE A 326 3.10 -7.46 -5.89
C PHE A 326 3.77 -6.62 -4.80
N SER A 327 4.84 -5.92 -5.18
CA SER A 327 5.45 -4.87 -4.38
C SER A 327 4.55 -3.62 -4.33
N PRO A 328 4.75 -2.74 -3.33
CA PRO A 328 4.06 -1.45 -3.28
C PRO A 328 4.25 -0.62 -4.55
N LEU A 329 5.45 -0.62 -5.15
CA LEU A 329 5.73 0.16 -6.35
C LEU A 329 4.91 -0.33 -7.55
N GLU A 330 4.85 -1.64 -7.77
CA GLU A 330 4.04 -2.21 -8.86
C GLU A 330 2.56 -1.86 -8.69
N LEU A 331 2.01 -1.98 -7.48
CA LEU A 331 0.63 -1.57 -7.20
C LEU A 331 0.41 -0.07 -7.48
N GLN A 332 1.36 0.79 -7.09
CA GLN A 332 1.32 2.24 -7.34
C GLN A 332 1.44 2.59 -8.82
N GLU A 333 2.13 1.78 -9.60
CA GLU A 333 2.22 1.89 -11.05
C GLU A 333 0.94 1.40 -11.73
N GLY A 334 0.02 0.75 -11.01
CA GLY A 334 -1.25 0.29 -11.55
C GLY A 334 -1.24 -1.18 -11.92
N ALA A 335 -0.45 -2.02 -11.21
CA ALA A 335 -0.19 -3.38 -11.67
C ALA A 335 -1.43 -4.30 -11.76
N LEU A 336 -2.52 -3.90 -11.12
CA LEU A 336 -3.78 -4.63 -11.11
C LEU A 336 -4.85 -3.99 -12.01
N MET A 337 -4.56 -2.88 -12.69
CA MET A 337 -5.57 -2.11 -13.42
C MET A 337 -6.18 -2.89 -14.58
N THR A 338 -5.40 -3.71 -15.30
CA THR A 338 -5.93 -4.60 -16.34
C THR A 338 -6.95 -5.58 -15.76
N ALA A 339 -6.60 -6.27 -14.67
CA ALA A 339 -7.49 -7.24 -14.03
C ALA A 339 -8.74 -6.55 -13.43
N ILE A 340 -8.58 -5.38 -12.82
CA ILE A 340 -9.67 -4.59 -12.26
C ILE A 340 -10.63 -4.11 -13.37
N ARG A 341 -10.11 -3.62 -14.50
CA ARG A 341 -10.91 -3.20 -15.66
C ARG A 341 -11.74 -4.36 -16.21
N ASP A 342 -11.12 -5.53 -16.40
CA ASP A 342 -11.80 -6.70 -16.95
C ASP A 342 -12.90 -7.22 -15.99
N ARG A 343 -12.64 -7.17 -14.68
CA ARG A 343 -13.66 -7.48 -13.67
C ARG A 343 -14.77 -6.44 -13.60
N ALA A 344 -14.44 -5.16 -13.74
CA ALA A 344 -15.44 -4.10 -13.84
C ALA A 344 -16.34 -4.30 -15.06
N ALA A 345 -15.78 -4.73 -16.20
CA ALA A 345 -16.57 -5.06 -17.40
C ALA A 345 -17.55 -6.22 -17.14
N LYS A 346 -17.07 -7.29 -16.49
CA LYS A 346 -17.91 -8.44 -16.11
C LYS A 346 -19.01 -8.04 -15.11
N ALA A 347 -18.68 -7.24 -14.10
CA ALA A 347 -19.63 -6.75 -13.11
C ALA A 347 -20.64 -5.77 -13.73
N TYR A 348 -20.24 -4.93 -14.68
CA TYR A 348 -21.14 -4.01 -15.38
C TYR A 348 -22.25 -4.75 -16.13
N ALA A 349 -21.94 -5.92 -16.70
CA ALA A 349 -22.94 -6.74 -17.40
C ALA A 349 -24.09 -7.23 -16.51
N THR A 350 -23.88 -7.33 -15.18
CA THR A 350 -24.89 -7.81 -14.23
C THR A 350 -25.42 -6.71 -13.30
N LYS A 351 -24.58 -5.73 -12.94
CA LYS A 351 -24.84 -4.71 -11.90
C LYS A 351 -24.75 -3.27 -12.43
N GLY A 352 -24.63 -3.09 -13.76
CA GLY A 352 -24.34 -1.78 -14.35
C GLY A 352 -25.40 -0.71 -14.15
N ALA A 353 -26.66 -1.10 -13.90
CA ALA A 353 -27.74 -0.16 -13.56
C ALA A 353 -27.57 0.42 -12.14
N ASP A 354 -27.09 -0.38 -11.20
CA ASP A 354 -26.92 0.00 -9.79
C ASP A 354 -25.58 0.71 -9.55
N GLN A 355 -24.56 0.38 -10.34
CA GLN A 355 -23.20 0.94 -10.22
C GLN A 355 -22.70 1.51 -11.55
N PRO A 356 -23.09 2.75 -11.91
CA PRO A 356 -22.71 3.35 -13.20
C PRO A 356 -21.19 3.53 -13.34
N SER A 357 -20.45 3.71 -12.24
CA SER A 357 -18.99 3.87 -12.26
C SER A 357 -18.23 2.63 -12.75
N LEU A 358 -18.85 1.45 -12.73
CA LEU A 358 -18.30 0.23 -13.35
C LEU A 358 -18.05 0.43 -14.84
N LYS A 359 -18.92 1.20 -15.53
CA LYS A 359 -18.73 1.52 -16.94
C LYS A 359 -17.43 2.29 -17.14
N THR A 360 -17.22 3.35 -16.36
CA THR A 360 -16.00 4.17 -16.40
C THR A 360 -14.76 3.32 -16.16
N LEU A 361 -14.76 2.47 -15.13
CA LEU A 361 -13.64 1.58 -14.83
C LEU A 361 -13.39 0.55 -15.93
N SER A 362 -14.43 -0.01 -16.55
CA SER A 362 -14.30 -0.97 -17.64
C SER A 362 -13.74 -0.36 -18.94
N GLN A 363 -13.90 0.95 -19.10
CA GLN A 363 -13.45 1.71 -20.28
C GLN A 363 -12.11 2.42 -20.04
N THR A 364 -11.50 2.26 -18.86
CA THR A 364 -10.20 2.85 -18.52
C THR A 364 -9.13 2.41 -19.51
N VAL A 365 -8.49 3.39 -20.14
CA VAL A 365 -7.31 3.17 -20.98
C VAL A 365 -6.13 2.85 -20.07
N VAL A 366 -5.63 1.61 -20.14
CA VAL A 366 -4.44 1.19 -19.39
C VAL A 366 -3.22 1.45 -20.27
N PRO A 367 -2.26 2.29 -19.84
CA PRO A 367 -1.01 2.51 -20.59
C PRO A 367 -0.27 1.20 -20.86
N ALA A 368 0.34 1.12 -22.05
CA ALA A 368 1.08 -0.07 -22.48
C ALA A 368 2.17 -0.50 -21.48
N SER A 369 2.85 0.45 -20.86
CA SER A 369 3.90 0.19 -19.85
C SER A 369 3.38 -0.47 -18.59
N ILE A 370 2.14 -0.16 -18.21
CA ILE A 370 1.49 -0.80 -17.07
C ILE A 370 1.03 -2.19 -17.50
N GLU A 371 0.40 -2.31 -18.67
CA GLU A 371 -0.04 -3.61 -19.20
C GLU A 371 1.12 -4.63 -19.29
N LEU A 372 2.31 -4.18 -19.72
CA LEU A 372 3.53 -4.99 -19.75
C LEU A 372 4.20 -5.16 -18.37
N GLY A 373 4.17 -4.15 -17.51
CA GLY A 373 4.63 -4.22 -16.11
C GLY A 373 3.92 -5.31 -15.29
N ASN A 374 2.66 -5.58 -15.63
CA ASN A 374 1.82 -6.60 -14.98
C ASN A 374 2.29 -8.03 -15.22
N MET A 375 3.24 -8.23 -16.13
CA MET A 375 3.63 -9.55 -16.60
C MET A 375 5.05 -9.96 -16.25
N VAL A 376 5.92 -9.00 -15.92
CA VAL A 376 7.33 -9.27 -15.60
C VAL A 376 7.48 -9.12 -14.10
N ALA A 377 7.79 -10.22 -13.41
CA ALA A 377 8.19 -10.18 -12.01
C ALA A 377 9.50 -9.40 -11.88
N LEU A 378 9.59 -8.49 -10.90
CA LEU A 378 10.85 -7.84 -10.57
C LEU A 378 11.92 -8.91 -10.32
N GLY A 379 13.01 -8.85 -11.10
CA GLY A 379 14.07 -9.86 -11.11
C GLY A 379 14.73 -10.11 -9.75
N PRO A 380 15.50 -11.21 -9.63
CA PRO A 380 16.11 -11.61 -8.38
C PRO A 380 17.13 -10.58 -7.85
N VAL A 381 17.36 -10.61 -6.54
CA VAL A 381 18.42 -9.87 -5.85
C VAL A 381 19.77 -10.36 -6.39
N ARG A 382 20.67 -9.45 -6.83
CA ARG A 382 22.06 -9.83 -7.12
C ARG A 382 22.77 -10.19 -5.82
N GLY A 383 23.77 -11.06 -5.89
CA GLY A 383 24.49 -11.59 -4.71
C GLY A 383 25.19 -10.54 -3.81
N ASP A 384 25.10 -9.25 -4.16
CA ASP A 384 25.62 -8.10 -3.43
C ASP A 384 24.55 -7.36 -2.60
N GLY A 385 23.31 -7.86 -2.54
CA GLY A 385 22.22 -7.22 -1.80
C GLY A 385 21.59 -6.01 -2.51
N GLN A 386 22.03 -5.67 -3.73
CA GLN A 386 21.36 -4.67 -4.55
C GLN A 386 20.25 -5.31 -5.40
N ARG A 387 19.01 -4.82 -5.21
CA ARG A 387 17.90 -5.08 -6.14
C ARG A 387 18.05 -4.13 -7.33
N THR A 388 18.44 -4.63 -8.51
CA THR A 388 18.13 -3.92 -9.75
C THR A 388 16.64 -4.12 -10.01
N ILE A 389 15.82 -3.09 -9.78
CA ILE A 389 14.38 -3.13 -10.05
C ILE A 389 14.21 -3.14 -11.59
N VAL A 390 14.26 -4.32 -12.20
CA VAL A 390 13.90 -4.49 -13.62
C VAL A 390 12.38 -4.56 -13.69
N THR A 391 11.72 -3.44 -13.98
CA THR A 391 10.28 -3.41 -14.22
C THR A 391 9.96 -3.99 -15.60
N GLY A 392 8.74 -4.48 -15.81
CA GLY A 392 8.32 -4.90 -17.16
C GLY A 392 8.41 -3.79 -18.19
N ALA A 393 8.25 -2.53 -17.76
CA ALA A 393 8.50 -1.36 -18.61
C ALA A 393 9.99 -1.18 -18.95
N SER A 394 10.92 -1.34 -18.00
CA SER A 394 12.35 -1.25 -18.32
C SER A 394 12.81 -2.40 -19.22
N LEU A 395 12.32 -3.62 -18.98
CA LEU A 395 12.60 -4.77 -19.83
C LEU A 395 12.05 -4.57 -21.26
N ALA A 396 10.80 -4.12 -21.38
CA ALA A 396 10.18 -3.80 -22.66
C ALA A 396 10.96 -2.71 -23.40
N ARG A 397 11.44 -1.68 -22.69
CA ARG A 397 12.29 -0.62 -23.26
C ARG A 397 13.60 -1.19 -23.81
N ASP A 398 14.28 -2.07 -23.08
CA ASP A 398 15.57 -2.65 -23.48
C ASP A 398 15.41 -3.62 -24.67
N ILE A 399 14.37 -4.45 -24.68
CA ILE A 399 14.05 -5.33 -25.83
C ILE A 399 13.70 -4.47 -27.06
N LEU A 400 12.90 -3.42 -26.87
CA LEU A 400 12.50 -2.51 -27.95
C LEU A 400 13.70 -1.74 -28.51
N ASP A 401 14.64 -1.34 -27.65
CA ASP A 401 15.88 -0.67 -28.05
C ASP A 401 16.74 -1.56 -28.96
N LEU A 402 16.98 -2.81 -28.56
CA LEU A 402 17.70 -3.79 -29.39
C LEU A 402 17.00 -4.04 -30.73
N ALA A 403 15.68 -4.26 -30.70
CA ALA A 403 14.90 -4.52 -31.90
C ALA A 403 14.91 -3.32 -32.86
N ALA A 404 14.74 -2.09 -32.35
CA ALA A 404 14.77 -0.86 -33.14
C ALA A 404 16.13 -0.67 -33.81
N HIS A 405 17.22 -0.83 -33.06
CA HIS A 405 18.57 -0.75 -33.61
C HIS A 405 18.82 -1.81 -34.69
N HIS A 406 18.39 -3.05 -34.46
CA HIS A 406 18.51 -4.12 -35.47
C HIS A 406 17.75 -3.78 -36.77
N VAL A 407 16.51 -3.30 -36.67
CA VAL A 407 15.73 -2.87 -37.85
C VAL A 407 16.43 -1.74 -38.59
N MET A 408 16.97 -0.73 -37.89
CA MET A 408 17.71 0.36 -38.54
C MET A 408 18.95 -0.14 -39.28
N GLN A 409 19.67 -1.11 -38.74
CA GLN A 409 20.84 -1.71 -39.39
C GLN A 409 20.42 -2.53 -40.62
N ALA A 410 19.34 -3.29 -40.54
CA ALA A 410 18.80 -4.06 -41.67
C ALA A 410 18.33 -3.15 -42.81
N ASP A 411 17.57 -2.10 -42.51
CA ASP A 411 17.11 -1.12 -43.49
C ASP A 411 18.28 -0.42 -44.18
N ALA A 412 19.29 0.02 -43.41
CA ALA A 412 20.47 0.64 -43.99
C ALA A 412 21.31 -0.34 -44.84
N ASN A 413 21.38 -1.63 -44.48
CA ASN A 413 22.04 -2.67 -45.30
C ASN A 413 21.30 -2.84 -46.63
N ARG A 414 19.97 -2.92 -46.58
CA ARG A 414 19.11 -3.04 -47.76
C ARG A 414 19.25 -1.84 -48.69
N ILE A 415 19.24 -0.62 -48.15
CA ILE A 415 19.38 0.61 -48.94
C ILE A 415 20.78 0.72 -49.56
N CYS A 416 21.83 0.33 -48.84
CA CYS A 416 23.20 0.33 -49.37
C CYS A 416 23.49 -0.85 -50.31
N GLY A 417 22.66 -1.90 -50.28
CA GLY A 417 22.86 -3.16 -51.01
C GLY A 417 24.02 -4.01 -50.46
N VAL A 418 24.60 -3.64 -49.32
CA VAL A 418 25.77 -4.30 -48.72
C VAL A 418 25.75 -4.12 -47.20
N ALA A 419 26.25 -5.12 -46.48
CA ALA A 419 26.44 -5.06 -45.03
C ALA A 419 27.44 -3.96 -44.63
N TYR A 420 27.27 -3.38 -43.44
CA TYR A 420 28.22 -2.41 -42.89
C TYR A 420 29.65 -2.96 -42.84
N GLY A 421 30.64 -2.13 -43.17
CA GLY A 421 32.06 -2.51 -43.20
C GLY A 421 32.48 -3.44 -44.34
N ARG A 422 31.54 -3.99 -45.13
CA ARG A 422 31.89 -4.85 -46.28
C ARG A 422 32.17 -4.06 -47.54
N HIS A 423 33.17 -4.54 -48.29
CA HIS A 423 33.52 -3.98 -49.59
C HIS A 423 32.75 -4.68 -50.72
N ASP A 424 31.76 -3.98 -51.28
CA ASP A 424 31.14 -4.37 -52.55
C ASP A 424 31.20 -3.22 -53.56
N ARG A 425 31.50 -3.56 -54.82
CA ARG A 425 31.51 -2.65 -55.98
C ARG A 425 30.10 -2.33 -56.48
N LYS A 426 29.08 -3.13 -56.13
CA LYS A 426 27.67 -2.97 -56.52
C LYS A 426 26.82 -2.20 -55.50
N ARG A 427 27.43 -1.59 -54.48
CA ARG A 427 26.69 -0.83 -53.46
C ARG A 427 25.97 0.40 -54.05
N SER A 428 24.78 0.69 -53.56
CA SER A 428 23.95 1.83 -54.00
C SER A 428 24.22 3.10 -53.21
N ASP A 429 24.60 2.98 -51.94
CA ASP A 429 24.81 4.10 -50.99
C ASP A 429 25.96 3.80 -50.00
N TRP A 430 26.31 4.79 -49.17
CA TRP A 430 27.32 4.71 -48.12
C TRP A 430 26.77 5.24 -46.81
N ARG A 431 27.16 4.61 -45.70
CA ARG A 431 26.90 5.13 -44.36
C ARG A 431 27.99 6.12 -43.99
N ASN A 432 27.61 7.30 -43.51
CA ASN A 432 28.53 8.39 -43.18
C ASN A 432 28.17 9.02 -41.83
N GLY A 433 28.28 8.22 -40.77
CA GLY A 433 28.02 8.64 -39.40
C GLY A 433 26.62 8.30 -38.88
N ILE A 434 26.30 8.87 -37.72
CA ILE A 434 25.10 8.58 -36.94
C ILE A 434 24.37 9.89 -36.64
N ARG A 435 23.03 9.84 -36.58
CA ARG A 435 22.17 10.91 -36.06
C ARG A 435 21.51 10.39 -34.79
N LEU A 436 21.82 11.02 -33.65
CA LEU A 436 21.14 10.75 -32.38
C LEU A 436 19.73 11.35 -32.41
N GLN A 437 18.74 10.57 -32.01
CA GLN A 437 17.36 11.03 -31.89
C GLN A 437 16.64 10.29 -30.76
N ASN A 438 16.03 11.03 -29.85
CA ASN A 438 15.23 10.44 -28.78
C ASN A 438 13.88 9.95 -29.31
N TRP A 439 13.55 8.71 -29.00
CA TRP A 439 12.24 8.11 -29.21
C TRP A 439 11.54 7.95 -27.87
N VAL A 440 10.56 8.81 -27.61
CA VAL A 440 9.75 8.76 -26.40
C VAL A 440 8.66 7.71 -26.59
N THR A 441 8.65 6.70 -25.73
CA THR A 441 7.66 5.62 -25.71
C THR A 441 6.98 5.52 -24.35
N ASP A 442 5.90 4.75 -24.27
CA ASP A 442 5.23 4.44 -22.99
C ASP A 442 6.17 3.75 -21.98
N PHE A 443 7.24 3.09 -22.46
CA PHE A 443 8.24 2.38 -21.66
C PHE A 443 9.44 3.25 -21.25
N GLY A 444 9.45 4.52 -21.64
CA GLY A 444 10.56 5.44 -21.44
C GLY A 444 11.17 5.93 -22.75
N THR A 445 12.23 6.72 -22.64
CA THR A 445 12.94 7.29 -23.80
C THR A 445 14.05 6.35 -24.25
N ILE A 446 14.14 6.11 -25.55
CA ILE A 446 15.21 5.35 -26.20
C ILE A 446 16.03 6.32 -27.05
N GLU A 447 17.36 6.38 -26.83
CA GLU A 447 18.25 7.18 -27.67
C GLU A 447 18.64 6.38 -28.91
N LEU A 448 18.09 6.74 -30.07
CA LEU A 448 18.33 6.03 -31.32
C LEU A 448 19.59 6.52 -32.02
N GLN A 449 20.43 5.58 -32.43
CA GLN A 449 21.58 5.82 -33.29
C GLN A 449 21.23 5.60 -34.77
N ILE A 450 20.53 6.57 -35.37
CA ILE A 450 20.03 6.46 -36.75
C ILE A 450 21.20 6.56 -37.75
N PRO A 451 21.44 5.56 -38.61
CA PRO A 451 22.51 5.63 -39.61
C PRO A 451 22.27 6.76 -40.63
N ARG A 452 23.27 7.61 -40.84
CA ARG A 452 23.23 8.60 -41.94
C ARG A 452 23.69 7.95 -43.23
N LEU A 453 22.88 8.01 -44.28
CA LEU A 453 23.26 7.56 -45.62
C LEU A 453 23.64 8.76 -46.49
N LYS A 454 24.58 8.57 -47.41
CA LYS A 454 25.17 9.66 -48.20
C LYS A 454 24.23 10.19 -49.27
N LYS A 455 23.43 9.33 -49.89
CA LYS A 455 22.48 9.72 -50.95
C LYS A 455 21.03 9.72 -50.47
N THR A 456 20.66 8.82 -49.56
CA THR A 456 19.29 8.62 -49.13
C THR A 456 19.05 9.29 -47.78
N ASP A 457 18.01 10.11 -47.66
CA ASP A 457 17.57 10.60 -46.34
C ASP A 457 16.76 9.50 -45.63
N TYR A 458 17.45 8.71 -44.82
CA TYR A 458 16.86 7.58 -44.12
C TYR A 458 16.20 8.03 -42.81
N THR A 459 14.93 7.68 -42.65
CA THR A 459 14.20 7.79 -41.39
C THR A 459 13.48 6.46 -41.09
N PRO A 460 13.68 5.86 -39.90
CA PRO A 460 13.03 4.61 -39.54
C PRO A 460 11.51 4.71 -39.54
N ALA A 461 10.82 3.71 -40.12
CA ALA A 461 9.36 3.72 -40.26
C ALA A 461 8.62 3.72 -38.90
N PHE A 462 9.18 3.08 -37.88
CA PHE A 462 8.56 3.01 -36.56
C PHE A 462 8.45 4.37 -35.85
N LEU A 463 9.23 5.39 -36.23
CA LEU A 463 9.10 6.75 -35.69
C LEU A 463 7.82 7.45 -36.10
N GLN A 464 7.15 6.97 -37.14
CA GLN A 464 5.88 7.53 -37.62
C GLN A 464 4.66 6.90 -36.93
N ARG A 465 4.87 5.91 -36.04
CA ARG A 465 3.80 5.23 -35.31
C ARG A 465 3.47 5.98 -34.04
N ALA A 466 2.17 6.06 -33.71
CA ALA A 466 1.70 6.69 -32.48
C ALA A 466 2.02 5.87 -31.22
N THR A 467 2.10 4.54 -31.34
CA THR A 467 2.33 3.62 -30.22
C THR A 467 3.31 2.48 -30.58
N PRO A 468 4.10 2.00 -29.60
CA PRO A 468 4.98 0.85 -29.79
C PRO A 468 4.17 -0.46 -29.95
N PRO A 469 4.76 -1.52 -30.56
CA PRO A 469 4.06 -2.78 -30.82
C PRO A 469 3.96 -3.67 -29.56
N VAL A 470 3.15 -3.24 -28.58
CA VAL A 470 2.96 -3.87 -27.26
C VAL A 470 2.77 -5.39 -27.33
N ALA A 471 1.84 -5.86 -28.17
CA ALA A 471 1.55 -7.29 -28.30
C ALA A 471 2.74 -8.12 -28.79
N ALA A 472 3.59 -7.55 -29.65
CA ALA A 472 4.78 -8.24 -30.14
C ALA A 472 5.89 -8.27 -29.09
N ILE A 473 6.07 -7.18 -28.33
CA ILE A 473 7.00 -7.11 -27.19
C ILE A 473 6.56 -8.13 -26.11
N LYS A 474 5.26 -8.16 -25.81
CA LYS A 474 4.65 -9.16 -24.91
C LYS A 474 4.96 -10.58 -25.36
N GLY A 475 4.78 -10.87 -26.65
CA GLY A 475 5.09 -12.18 -27.23
C GLY A 475 6.56 -12.58 -27.04
N VAL A 476 7.51 -11.63 -27.07
CA VAL A 476 8.92 -11.90 -26.77
C VAL A 476 9.12 -12.21 -25.28
N ILE A 477 8.53 -11.41 -24.39
CA ILE A 477 8.65 -11.58 -22.93
C ILE A 477 8.08 -12.93 -22.48
N ASP A 478 6.98 -13.38 -23.07
CA ASP A 478 6.33 -14.67 -22.75
C ASP A 478 6.93 -15.87 -23.49
N ALA A 479 7.89 -15.65 -24.39
CA ALA A 479 8.38 -16.69 -25.27
C ALA A 479 9.13 -17.78 -24.49
N ARG A 480 8.79 -19.05 -24.78
CA ARG A 480 9.67 -20.16 -24.40
C ARG A 480 10.98 -20.07 -25.21
N PRO A 481 12.09 -20.66 -24.72
CA PRO A 481 13.35 -20.66 -25.47
C PRO A 481 13.21 -21.17 -26.91
N THR A 482 12.32 -22.14 -27.15
CA THR A 482 12.02 -22.70 -28.48
C THR A 482 11.20 -21.78 -29.38
N GLU A 483 10.52 -20.77 -28.81
CA GLU A 483 9.64 -19.83 -29.51
C GLU A 483 10.28 -18.46 -29.71
N LEU A 484 11.39 -18.18 -29.01
CA LEU A 484 12.06 -16.88 -28.97
C LEU A 484 12.40 -16.34 -30.37
N GLN A 485 12.88 -17.20 -31.26
CA GLN A 485 13.18 -16.80 -32.64
C GLN A 485 11.95 -16.29 -33.39
N THR A 486 10.82 -17.01 -33.24
CA THR A 486 9.56 -16.67 -33.91
C THR A 486 9.00 -15.36 -33.37
N THR A 487 9.01 -15.16 -32.05
CA THR A 487 8.45 -13.98 -31.41
C THR A 487 9.31 -12.73 -31.65
N VAL A 488 10.63 -12.86 -31.62
CA VAL A 488 11.55 -11.76 -31.99
C VAL A 488 11.38 -11.38 -33.46
N THR A 489 11.22 -12.35 -34.35
CA THR A 489 10.95 -12.08 -35.78
C THR A 489 9.63 -11.33 -35.97
N ALA A 490 8.59 -11.68 -35.21
CA ALA A 490 7.31 -10.98 -35.22
C ALA A 490 7.45 -9.53 -34.70
N LEU A 491 8.24 -9.31 -33.65
CA LEU A 491 8.56 -7.97 -33.15
C LEU A 491 9.29 -7.13 -34.20
N LEU A 492 10.33 -7.65 -34.84
CA LEU A 492 11.05 -6.94 -35.90
C LEU A 492 10.13 -6.58 -37.06
N SER A 493 9.30 -7.53 -37.50
CA SER A 493 8.31 -7.33 -38.56
C SER A 493 7.28 -6.26 -38.20
N SER A 494 6.94 -6.10 -36.92
CA SER A 494 6.01 -5.08 -36.46
C SER A 494 6.60 -3.66 -36.48
N LEU A 495 7.93 -3.51 -36.52
CA LEU A 495 8.65 -2.23 -36.51
C LEU A 495 8.99 -1.70 -37.91
N THR A 496 8.83 -2.51 -38.96
CA THR A 496 9.09 -2.11 -40.34
C THR A 496 7.84 -2.26 -41.22
N THR A 497 7.79 -1.51 -42.32
CA THR A 497 6.75 -1.65 -43.36
C THR A 497 7.21 -2.54 -44.52
N HIS A 498 8.48 -2.97 -44.51
CA HIS A 498 9.06 -3.80 -45.56
C HIS A 498 9.02 -5.28 -45.18
N ARG A 499 8.68 -6.15 -46.14
CA ARG A 499 8.86 -7.60 -45.96
C ARG A 499 10.35 -7.92 -46.00
N HIS A 500 10.98 -7.92 -44.82
CA HIS A 500 12.37 -8.33 -44.67
C HIS A 500 12.42 -9.82 -44.31
N ARG A 501 13.32 -10.57 -44.96
CA ARG A 501 13.75 -11.86 -44.44
C ARG A 501 14.90 -11.57 -43.47
N TYR A 502 14.71 -11.89 -42.21
CA TYR A 502 15.71 -11.72 -41.17
C TYR A 502 16.55 -13.00 -41.12
N ASP A 503 17.48 -13.14 -42.07
CA ASP A 503 18.27 -14.37 -42.22
C ASP A 503 19.42 -14.48 -41.19
N ASP A 504 19.75 -13.38 -40.50
CA ASP A 504 20.78 -13.31 -39.47
C ASP A 504 20.32 -12.46 -38.27
N ILE A 505 19.72 -13.13 -37.29
CA ILE A 505 19.29 -12.53 -36.00
C ILE A 505 19.99 -13.21 -34.81
N GLY A 506 21.07 -13.96 -35.04
CA GLY A 506 21.75 -14.74 -33.99
C GLY A 506 22.18 -13.87 -32.81
N ASP A 507 22.91 -12.79 -33.09
CA ASP A 507 23.41 -11.86 -32.06
C ASP A 507 22.27 -11.14 -31.31
N LEU A 508 21.18 -10.84 -32.01
CA LEU A 508 19.99 -10.24 -31.40
C LEU A 508 19.30 -11.24 -30.47
N LEU A 509 19.16 -12.50 -30.88
CA LEU A 509 18.58 -13.55 -30.05
C LEU A 509 19.41 -13.79 -28.79
N VAL A 510 20.74 -13.79 -28.90
CA VAL A 510 21.64 -13.88 -27.73
C VAL A 510 21.41 -12.69 -26.80
N SER A 511 21.43 -11.47 -27.32
CA SER A 511 21.25 -10.25 -26.51
C SER A 511 19.88 -10.20 -25.81
N VAL A 512 18.81 -10.55 -26.53
CA VAL A 512 17.45 -10.62 -25.95
C VAL A 512 17.37 -11.74 -24.92
N SER A 513 17.95 -12.91 -25.19
CA SER A 513 18.03 -14.02 -24.25
C SER A 513 18.79 -13.64 -22.98
N ASP A 514 19.90 -12.92 -23.08
CA ASP A 514 20.68 -12.46 -21.94
C ASP A 514 19.89 -11.47 -21.07
N ILE A 515 19.17 -10.52 -21.69
CA ILE A 515 18.30 -9.60 -20.97
C ILE A 515 17.17 -10.37 -20.25
N MET A 516 16.53 -11.33 -20.93
CA MET A 516 15.48 -12.17 -20.33
C MET A 516 16.01 -13.09 -19.22
N ALA A 517 17.22 -13.63 -19.37
CA ALA A 517 17.89 -14.44 -18.35
C ALA A 517 18.23 -13.60 -17.11
N ASN A 518 18.76 -12.40 -17.30
CA ASN A 518 19.06 -11.45 -16.23
C ASN A 518 17.80 -10.99 -15.48
N ALA A 519 16.66 -10.94 -16.17
CA ALA A 519 15.35 -10.68 -15.58
C ALA A 519 14.72 -11.92 -14.88
N GLY A 520 15.35 -13.09 -14.96
CA GLY A 520 14.86 -14.34 -14.35
C GLY A 520 13.74 -15.04 -15.12
N LEU A 521 13.42 -14.60 -16.34
CA LEU A 521 12.28 -15.09 -17.14
C LEU A 521 12.55 -16.43 -17.84
N LEU A 522 13.81 -16.79 -18.08
CA LEU A 522 14.19 -18.02 -18.77
C LEU A 522 14.34 -19.25 -17.83
N ASN A 523 14.22 -19.07 -16.51
CA ASN A 523 14.50 -20.11 -15.51
C ASN A 523 13.26 -20.84 -14.95
N LEU A 524 12.07 -20.67 -15.53
CA LEU A 524 10.83 -21.24 -14.98
C LEU A 524 10.47 -22.66 -15.45
N GLN A 525 11.30 -23.32 -16.26
CA GLN A 525 11.10 -24.75 -16.61
C GLN A 525 12.44 -25.49 -16.65
N GLY A 526 12.91 -25.93 -15.48
CA GLY A 526 14.16 -26.69 -15.37
C GLY A 526 14.55 -27.15 -13.96
N ARG A 527 13.86 -26.70 -12.90
CA ARG A 527 13.95 -27.38 -11.60
C ARG A 527 12.91 -28.49 -11.57
N THR A 528 13.35 -29.71 -11.90
CA THR A 528 12.72 -30.91 -11.38
C THR A 528 12.57 -30.77 -9.85
N ALA A 529 11.54 -31.39 -9.29
CA ALA A 529 11.25 -31.43 -7.85
C ALA A 529 12.39 -32.03 -6.99
N ASP A 530 13.53 -32.38 -7.59
CA ASP A 530 14.64 -33.13 -7.00
C ASP A 530 15.99 -32.38 -7.02
N SER A 531 16.02 -31.05 -7.15
CA SER A 531 17.28 -30.35 -6.90
C SER A 531 17.52 -30.31 -5.38
N PRO A 532 18.49 -31.05 -4.82
CA PRO A 532 18.79 -30.95 -3.40
C PRO A 532 19.14 -29.50 -3.09
N TRP A 533 18.56 -28.99 -2.00
CA TRP A 533 18.95 -27.73 -1.39
C TRP A 533 20.48 -27.70 -1.30
N PRO A 534 21.16 -26.58 -1.66
CA PRO A 534 22.54 -26.44 -1.28
C PRO A 534 22.57 -26.38 0.24
N MET A 535 22.86 -27.52 0.87
CA MET A 535 23.35 -27.59 2.24
C MET A 535 24.63 -26.79 2.26
N ILE A 536 24.54 -25.51 2.60
CA ILE A 536 25.70 -24.76 3.05
C ILE A 536 26.11 -25.46 4.35
N THR A 537 27.17 -26.25 4.29
CA THR A 537 27.86 -26.70 5.49
C THR A 537 28.23 -25.44 6.27
N ALA A 538 27.69 -25.34 7.47
CA ALA A 538 27.90 -24.21 8.36
C ALA A 538 29.41 -23.90 8.44
N PRO A 539 29.84 -22.66 8.17
CA PRO A 539 31.06 -22.17 8.81
C PRO A 539 30.76 -22.07 10.30
N GLU A 540 31.69 -22.53 11.14
CA GLU A 540 31.69 -22.22 12.57
C GLU A 540 31.54 -20.71 12.75
N TYR A 541 30.38 -20.30 13.28
CA TYR A 541 30.09 -18.91 13.60
C TYR A 541 30.10 -18.78 15.13
N ASP A 542 31.11 -18.08 15.62
CA ASP A 542 31.10 -17.45 16.94
C ASP A 542 29.90 -16.50 17.03
N GLY A 543 29.18 -16.60 18.15
CA GLY A 543 27.91 -15.92 18.35
C GLY A 543 27.99 -14.41 18.27
N LEU A 544 27.04 -13.82 17.55
CA LEU A 544 26.66 -12.42 17.65
C LEU A 544 25.13 -12.30 17.60
N ASP A 545 24.62 -11.48 18.51
CA ASP A 545 23.22 -11.18 18.78
C ASP A 545 22.50 -10.53 17.58
N GLU A 546 21.27 -11.00 17.31
CA GLU A 546 20.31 -10.35 16.42
C GLU A 546 19.11 -9.83 17.23
N ASP A 547 19.24 -8.62 17.76
CA ASP A 547 18.12 -7.80 18.23
C ASP A 547 18.36 -6.37 17.72
N GLU A 548 17.86 -6.05 16.52
CA GLU A 548 17.47 -4.68 16.13
C GLU A 548 16.79 -4.64 14.76
N ILE A 549 15.94 -3.61 14.57
CA ILE A 549 15.24 -3.19 13.34
C ILE A 549 13.80 -3.71 13.23
N LEU A 550 12.86 -3.00 13.88
CA LEU A 550 11.63 -2.47 13.28
C LEU A 550 11.04 -1.36 14.18
N ASP A 551 11.63 -0.17 14.11
CA ASP A 551 10.91 1.11 14.20
C ASP A 551 11.73 2.18 13.45
N GLY A 552 11.04 3.18 12.90
CA GLY A 552 11.47 4.07 11.80
C GLY A 552 12.93 4.58 11.74
N ALA A 553 13.49 4.49 10.52
CA ALA A 553 14.71 5.08 9.91
C ALA A 553 15.80 5.80 10.77
N PRO A 554 17.11 5.61 10.45
CA PRO A 554 18.22 5.72 11.41
C PRO A 554 18.75 7.15 11.57
N GLY A 555 18.91 7.56 12.83
CA GLY A 555 19.73 8.68 13.25
C GLY A 555 20.62 8.24 14.42
N MET A 556 21.90 8.04 14.11
CA MET A 556 23.09 8.02 14.98
C MET A 556 22.87 8.08 16.50
N MET A 557 23.18 6.98 17.19
CA MET A 557 23.82 6.87 18.53
C MET A 557 24.06 5.36 18.73
N GLY A 558 25.24 4.81 18.96
CA GLY A 558 26.36 5.32 19.74
C GLY A 558 26.38 4.63 21.11
N ASN A 559 26.71 3.33 21.10
CA ASN A 559 27.17 2.43 22.18
C ASN A 559 26.65 2.64 23.62
N LEU A 560 25.96 1.61 24.11
CA LEU A 560 26.14 1.02 25.45
C LEU A 560 26.97 -0.27 25.22
N ASP A 561 27.90 -0.74 26.04
CA ASP A 561 27.81 -1.06 27.46
C ASP A 561 29.20 -1.06 28.15
N GLY A 562 29.19 -1.08 29.49
CA GLY A 562 30.34 -1.47 30.29
C GLY A 562 30.16 -1.20 31.78
N ASP A 563 29.62 -2.19 32.49
CA ASP A 563 29.87 -2.60 33.89
C ASP A 563 30.08 -1.54 35.00
N ALA A 564 29.25 -1.62 36.06
CA ALA A 564 29.70 -1.95 37.42
C ALA A 564 28.63 -1.65 38.48
N GLU A 565 28.43 -2.58 39.40
CA GLU A 565 27.77 -2.37 40.69
C GLU A 565 28.61 -1.48 41.64
N TYR A 566 27.89 -0.89 42.61
CA TYR A 566 28.31 -0.29 43.90
C TYR A 566 28.49 1.24 44.04
N ALA A 567 27.65 1.73 44.96
CA ALA A 567 27.91 2.68 46.05
C ALA A 567 27.64 4.18 45.84
N ASP A 568 26.80 4.70 46.75
CA ASP A 568 26.70 6.06 47.30
C ASP A 568 27.48 7.19 46.60
N SER A 569 26.75 8.18 46.07
CA SER A 569 26.75 9.56 46.63
C SER A 569 26.12 10.58 45.66
N ASP A 570 25.18 11.35 46.23
CA ASP A 570 24.96 12.79 46.00
C ASP A 570 24.76 13.32 44.56
N ILE A 571 23.50 13.23 44.09
CA ILE A 571 23.00 13.83 42.84
C ILE A 571 22.85 15.38 42.91
N GLY A 572 23.35 16.03 43.97
CA GLY A 572 23.21 17.47 44.19
C GLY A 572 24.16 18.40 43.41
N GLN A 573 25.26 17.91 42.82
CA GLN A 573 26.33 18.81 42.29
C GLN A 573 26.60 18.78 40.78
N ALA A 574 25.88 17.98 39.99
CA ALA A 574 26.12 17.91 38.54
C ALA A 574 25.37 18.96 37.70
N PHE A 575 24.54 19.82 38.30
CA PHE A 575 23.65 20.74 37.58
C PHE A 575 24.25 22.13 37.29
N GLN A 576 25.46 22.45 37.77
CA GLN A 576 26.04 23.80 37.66
C GLN A 576 27.25 23.95 36.71
N ARG A 577 27.63 22.91 35.95
CA ARG A 577 28.83 22.98 35.07
C ARG A 577 28.58 22.94 33.57
N ARG A 578 27.33 23.01 33.08
CA ARG A 578 27.03 22.89 31.63
C ARG A 578 26.48 24.12 30.92
N PHE A 579 26.38 25.27 31.60
CA PHE A 579 26.00 26.54 30.95
C PHE A 579 26.81 27.72 31.50
N SER A 580 28.04 27.86 31.01
CA SER A 580 28.77 29.13 31.04
C SER A 580 29.03 29.55 29.60
N ILE A 581 28.16 30.41 29.08
CA ILE A 581 28.40 31.18 27.86
C ILE A 581 29.23 32.39 28.29
N ALA A 582 30.49 32.44 27.87
CA ALA A 582 31.30 33.65 27.92
C ALA A 582 31.07 34.45 26.62
N ALA A 583 30.75 35.73 26.79
CA ALA A 583 30.63 36.72 25.73
C ALA A 583 31.96 37.47 25.54
N ALA A 584 32.28 37.83 24.28
CA ALA A 584 33.13 38.92 23.75
C ALA A 584 33.68 38.44 22.40
N GLU A 585 33.67 39.19 21.28
CA GLU A 585 33.65 40.64 21.04
C GLU A 585 32.54 41.10 20.08
#